data_AF-A0A1I3QKP4-F1
#
_entry.id   AF-A0A1I3QKP4-F1
#
_cell.length_a   1.000
_cell.length_b   1.000
_cell.length_c   1.000
_cell.angle_alpha   90.00
_cell.angle_beta   90.00
_cell.angle_gamma   90.00
#
_symmetry.space_group_name_H-M   'P 1'
#
loop_
_entity.id
_entity.type
_entity.pdbx_description
1 polymer ?
#
loop_
_entity_poly.entity_id
_entity_poly.type
_entity_poly.pdbx_seq_one_letter_code
_entity_poly.pdbx_strand_id
1 'polypeptide(L)' 'MRAGDLAEATGLSPQAMSRHLRVLRASKLIEESSDDFDARVRIYVLKSAAMRELKMWLEQTEQLWATQLQAFKAHVERKP' A
#
# COMPACT_ATOMS: atom_id res chain seq x y z
N MET A 1 -12.52 -0.81 9.67
CA MET A 1 -12.53 0.38 10.57
C MET A 1 -13.19 1.55 9.86
N ARG A 2 -13.77 2.51 10.59
CA ARG A 2 -14.33 3.73 9.99
C ARG A 2 -13.20 4.70 9.64
N ALA A 3 -13.47 5.65 8.75
CA ALA A 3 -12.49 6.67 8.38
C ALA A 3 -12.03 7.53 9.57
N GLY A 4 -12.94 7.82 10.52
CA GLY A 4 -12.61 8.56 11.75
C GLY A 4 -11.62 7.79 12.63
N ASP A 5 -11.94 6.52 12.92
CA ASP A 5 -11.07 5.64 13.71
C ASP A 5 -9.67 5.49 13.07
N LEU A 6 -9.61 5.41 11.74
CA LEU A 6 -8.34 5.36 11.01
C LEU A 6 -7.56 6.67 11.12
N ALA A 7 -8.24 7.81 11.02
CA ALA A 7 -7.62 9.12 11.14
C ALA A 7 -7.02 9.30 12.55
N GLU A 8 -7.75 8.93 13.58
CA GLU A 8 -7.29 8.95 14.97
C GLU A 8 -6.08 8.02 15.18
N ALA A 9 -6.19 6.76 14.76
CA ALA A 9 -5.13 5.76 14.92
C ALA A 9 -3.82 6.11 14.16
N THR A 10 -3.91 6.92 13.10
CA THR A 10 -2.75 7.34 12.30
C THR A 10 -2.29 8.77 12.60
N GLY A 11 -3.00 9.50 13.48
CA GLY A 11 -2.74 10.92 13.74
C GLY A 11 -2.97 11.84 12.54
N LEU A 12 -3.69 11.37 11.52
CA LEU A 12 -3.99 12.13 10.31
C LEU A 12 -5.25 12.97 10.49
N SER A 13 -5.32 14.10 9.79
CA SER A 13 -6.58 14.85 9.73
C SER A 13 -7.65 14.05 8.98
N PRO A 14 -8.94 14.22 9.32
CA PRO A 14 -10.03 13.56 8.60
C PRO A 14 -10.04 13.83 7.09
N GLN A 15 -9.62 15.04 6.67
CA GLN A 15 -9.51 15.42 5.26
C GLN A 15 -8.37 14.64 4.58
N ALA A 16 -7.21 14.52 5.23
CA ALA A 16 -6.09 13.74 4.72
C ALA A 16 -6.45 12.26 4.61
N MET A 17 -7.09 11.68 5.65
CA MET A 17 -7.54 10.30 5.65
C MET A 17 -8.53 10.03 4.51
N SER A 18 -9.51 10.91 4.31
CA SER A 18 -10.48 10.80 3.20
C SER A 18 -9.79 10.80 1.82
N ARG A 19 -8.76 11.63 1.65
CA ARG A 19 -7.94 11.65 0.43
C ARG A 19 -7.18 10.33 0.24
N HIS A 20 -6.56 9.80 1.29
CA HIS A 20 -5.85 8.52 1.22
C HIS A 20 -6.77 7.36 0.90
N LEU A 21 -7.91 7.24 1.58
CA LEU A 21 -8.89 6.19 1.33
C LEU A 21 -9.43 6.23 -0.11
N ARG A 22 -9.64 7.43 -0.68
CA ARG A 22 -10.01 7.57 -2.09
C ARG A 22 -8.96 6.97 -3.02
N VAL A 23 -7.68 7.27 -2.80
CA VAL A 23 -6.58 6.75 -3.63
C VAL A 23 -6.43 5.24 -3.46
N LEU A 24 -6.44 4.74 -2.22
CA LEU A 24 -6.32 3.31 -1.92
C LEU A 24 -7.48 2.49 -2.52
N ARG A 25 -8.68 3.06 -2.55
CA ARG A 25 -9.84 2.44 -3.20
C ARG A 25 -9.68 2.43 -4.71
N ALA A 26 -9.24 3.55 -5.30
CA ALA A 26 -8.98 3.65 -6.74
C ALA A 26 -7.90 2.66 -7.21
N SER A 27 -6.89 2.39 -6.37
CA SER A 27 -5.86 1.39 -6.63
C SER A 27 -6.27 -0.05 -6.26
N LYS A 28 -7.52 -0.27 -5.81
CA LYS A 28 -8.07 -1.59 -5.44
C LYS A 28 -7.31 -2.28 -4.30
N LEU A 29 -6.59 -1.53 -3.48
CA LEU A 29 -5.87 -2.04 -2.29
C LEU A 29 -6.79 -2.23 -1.09
N ILE A 30 -7.89 -1.47 -1.04
CA ILE A 30 -8.94 -1.59 -0.04
C ILE A 30 -10.30 -1.81 -0.69
N GLU A 31 -11.24 -2.31 0.09
CA GLU A 31 -12.66 -2.33 -0.20
C GLU A 31 -13.46 -1.53 0.82
N GLU A 32 -14.65 -1.12 0.41
CA GLU A 32 -15.61 -0.37 1.20
C GLU A 32 -16.87 -1.22 1.34
N SER A 33 -17.28 -1.49 2.58
CA SER A 33 -18.55 -2.12 2.91
C SER A 33 -19.40 -1.19 3.76
N SER A 34 -20.72 -1.36 3.70
CA SER A 34 -21.64 -0.77 4.67
C SER A 34 -21.64 -1.59 5.95
N ASP A 35 -21.86 -0.93 7.10
CA ASP A 35 -22.11 -1.61 8.37
C ASP A 35 -23.50 -2.28 8.35
N ASP A 36 -23.61 -3.48 8.91
CA ASP A 36 -24.85 -4.29 8.90
C ASP A 36 -25.99 -3.61 9.69
N PHE A 37 -25.64 -2.74 10.65
CA PHE A 37 -26.59 -2.04 11.51
C PHE A 37 -26.91 -0.60 11.06
N ASP A 38 -26.01 0.05 10.31
CA ASP A 38 -26.23 1.39 9.74
C ASP A 38 -25.58 1.51 8.36
N ALA A 39 -26.42 1.43 7.31
CA ALA A 39 -25.99 1.51 5.92
C ALA A 39 -25.28 2.84 5.53
N ARG A 40 -25.34 3.87 6.39
CA ARG A 40 -24.63 5.14 6.19
C ARG A 40 -23.17 5.07 6.63
N VAL A 41 -22.82 4.10 7.48
CA VAL A 41 -21.47 3.89 7.96
C VAL A 41 -20.67 3.14 6.92
N ARG A 42 -19.55 3.73 6.51
CA ARG A 42 -18.57 3.13 5.60
C ARG A 42 -17.45 2.49 6.39
N ILE A 43 -17.26 1.19 6.19
CA ILE A 43 -16.18 0.40 6.75
C ILE A 43 -15.15 0.14 5.66
N TYR A 44 -13.89 0.46 5.95
CA TYR A 44 -12.77 0.20 5.06
C TYR A 44 -11.98 -1.02 5.54
N VAL A 45 -11.65 -1.90 4.59
CA VAL A 45 -10.92 -3.15 4.82
C VAL A 45 -9.81 -3.29 3.78
N LEU A 46 -8.63 -3.74 4.22
CA LEU A 46 -7.53 -4.10 3.32
C LEU A 46 -7.84 -5.38 2.57
N LYS A 47 -7.59 -5.37 1.25
CA LYS A 47 -7.72 -6.58 0.44
C LYS A 47 -6.44 -7.40 0.56
N SER A 48 -6.53 -8.51 1.30
CA SER A 48 -5.38 -9.39 1.57
C SER A 48 -4.70 -9.88 0.29
N ALA A 49 -5.47 -10.18 -0.77
CA ALA A 49 -4.93 -10.58 -2.06
C ALA A 49 -4.09 -9.47 -2.72
N ALA A 50 -4.61 -8.25 -2.79
CA ALA A 50 -3.90 -7.11 -3.36
C ALA A 50 -2.63 -6.77 -2.57
N MET A 51 -2.65 -6.91 -1.24
CA MET A 51 -1.47 -6.75 -0.40
C MET A 51 -0.39 -7.81 -0.69
N ARG A 52 -0.79 -9.07 -0.90
CA ARG A 52 0.14 -10.14 -1.29
C ARG A 52 0.78 -9.87 -2.65
N GLU A 53 -0.01 -9.46 -3.63
CA GLU A 53 0.49 -9.09 -4.96
C GLU A 53 1.50 -7.95 -4.90
N LEU A 54 1.18 -6.88 -4.15
CA LEU A 54 2.09 -5.75 -3.95
C LEU A 54 3.41 -6.19 -3.29
N LYS A 55 3.33 -7.06 -2.28
CA LYS A 55 4.52 -7.57 -1.58
C LYS A 55 5.39 -8.42 -2.51
N MET A 56 4.80 -9.33 -3.29
CA MET A 56 5.54 -10.14 -4.24
C MET A 56 6.23 -9.28 -5.31
N TRP A 57 5.54 -8.26 -5.82
CA TRP A 57 6.13 -7.33 -6.79
C TRP A 57 7.32 -6.56 -6.19
N LEU A 58 7.20 -6.11 -4.95
CA LEU A 58 8.28 -5.40 -4.26
C LEU A 58 9.51 -6.31 -4.10
N GLU A 59 9.31 -7.54 -3.60
CA GLU A 59 10.39 -8.53 -3.42
C GLU A 59 11.11 -8.82 -4.74
N GLN A 60 10.38 -9.01 -5.84
CA GLN A 60 10.98 -9.23 -7.17
C GLN A 60 11.77 -8.01 -7.66
N THR A 61 11.26 -6.81 -7.41
CA THR A 61 11.92 -5.55 -7.80
C THR A 61 13.21 -5.36 -7.02
N GLU A 62 13.21 -5.62 -5.71
CA GLU A 62 14.40 -5.55 -4.87
C GLU A 62 15.47 -6.55 -5.32
N GLN A 63 15.10 -7.79 -5.64
CA GLN A 63 16.03 -8.79 -6.17
C GLN A 63 16.66 -8.36 -7.50
N LEU A 64 15.86 -7.78 -8.40
CA LEU A 64 16.34 -7.26 -9.67
C LEU A 64 17.37 -6.14 -9.43
N TRP A 65 17.06 -5.17 -8.59
CA TRP A 65 17.97 -4.06 -8.28
C TRP A 65 19.26 -4.54 -7.62
N ALA A 66 19.18 -5.47 -6.66
CA ALA A 66 20.37 -6.04 -6.03
C ALA A 66 21.30 -6.69 -7.06
N THR A 67 20.72 -7.45 -8.00
CA THR A 67 21.48 -8.10 -9.08
C THR A 67 22.16 -7.07 -9.98
N GLN A 68 21.43 -6.04 -10.41
CA GLN A 68 21.96 -5.00 -11.29
C GLN A 68 23.07 -4.18 -10.62
N LEU A 69 22.88 -3.82 -9.35
CA LEU A 69 23.88 -3.08 -8.58
C LEU A 69 25.14 -3.91 -8.34
N GLN A 70 25.01 -5.22 -8.10
CA GLN A 70 26.15 -6.12 -7.97
C GLN A 70 26.93 -6.26 -9.29
N ALA A 71 26.23 -6.40 -10.42
CA ALA A 71 26.86 -6.44 -11.74
C ALA A 71 27.57 -5.12 -12.08
N PHE A 72 26.95 -3.99 -11.75
CA PHE A 72 27.54 -2.67 -11.92
C PHE A 72 28.83 -2.52 -11.11
N LYS A 73 28.80 -2.90 -9.82
CA LYS A 73 29.99 -2.90 -8.96
C LYS A 73 31.14 -3.70 -9.59
N ALA A 74 30.87 -4.94 -10.01
CA ALA A 74 31.88 -5.80 -10.61
C ALA A 74 32.48 -5.21 -11.91
N HIS A 75 31.66 -4.51 -12.71
CA HIS A 75 32.14 -3.84 -13.92
C HIS A 75 33.06 -2.66 -13.62
N VAL A 76 32.73 -1.84 -12.61
CA VAL A 76 33.56 -0.71 -12.18
C VAL A 76 34.90 -1.21 -11.60
N GLU A 77 34.87 -2.25 -10.76
CA GLU A 77 36.08 -2.82 -10.16
C GLU A 77 36.99 -3.52 -11.19
N ARG A 78 36.44 -3.95 -12.33
CA ARG A 78 37.20 -4.60 -13.41
C ARG A 78 37.86 -3.61 -14.37
N LYS A 79 37.39 -2.36 -14.43
CA LYS A 79 38.03 -1.32 -15.23
C LYS A 79 39.22 -0.75 -14.43
N PRO A 80 40.45 -0.76 -14.98
CA PRO A 80 41.62 -0.15 -14.33
C PRO A 80 41.50 1.37 -14.24
#